data_AF-A0A432SH13-F1
#
_entry.id   AF-A0A432SH13-F1
#
_cell.length_a   1.000
_cell.length_b   1.000
_cell.length_c   1.000
_cell.angle_alpha   90.00
_cell.angle_beta   90.00
_cell.angle_gamma   90.00
#
_symmetry.space_group_name_H-M   'P 1'
#
loop_
_entity.id
_entity.type
_entity.pdbx_description
1 polymer ?
#
loop_
_entity_poly.entity_id
_entity_poly.type
_entity_poly.pdbx_seq_one_letter_code
_entity_poly.pdbx_strand_id
1 'polypeptide(L)'
;GKDVFSENLSFCNIAPSSALLHKSIFASIGLFDESLDVCEDYDLWLRIMIKNKIALVDKKLIRKYAGHEDQLSFKYWGMDRFRVFTLEKLLKNKNKISDKKIQMIKKELLKKYTLLLKGAVKHEREEDIEIYEGKMAEF
;
A
#
# COMPACT_ATOMS: atom_id res chain seq x y z
N GLY A 1 20.71 6.43 -5.24
CA GLY A 1 19.30 6.50 -5.68
C GLY A 1 18.41 6.45 -4.46
N LYS A 2 17.23 7.06 -4.52
CA LYS A 2 16.24 7.01 -3.44
C LYS A 2 15.75 5.57 -3.21
N ASP A 3 15.29 5.27 -1.99
CA ASP A 3 14.82 3.93 -1.63
C ASP A 3 13.42 3.71 -2.22
N VAL A 4 13.29 2.84 -3.22
CA VAL A 4 12.02 2.57 -3.94
C VAL A 4 10.91 2.17 -2.98
N PHE A 5 11.24 1.47 -1.88
CA PHE A 5 10.25 1.11 -0.85
C PHE A 5 9.66 2.36 -0.20
N SER A 6 10.50 3.34 0.15
CA SER A 6 10.04 4.60 0.75
C SER A 6 9.13 5.41 -0.16
N GLU A 7 9.41 5.42 -1.47
CA GLU A 7 8.68 6.20 -2.47
C GLU A 7 7.31 5.62 -2.77
N ASN A 8 7.13 4.32 -2.57
CA ASN A 8 5.90 3.60 -2.87
C ASN A 8 5.08 3.26 -1.64
N LEU A 9 5.54 3.66 -0.44
CA LEU A 9 4.90 3.30 0.81
C LEU A 9 3.62 4.11 1.07
N SER A 10 3.59 5.38 0.66
CA SER A 10 2.40 6.22 0.86
C SER A 10 1.32 5.95 -0.19
N PHE A 11 1.75 5.77 -1.44
CA PHE A 11 0.94 5.38 -2.58
C PHE A 11 1.82 4.62 -3.58
N CYS A 12 1.24 3.67 -4.33
CA CYS A 12 2.00 2.91 -5.32
C CYS A 12 2.22 3.74 -6.58
N ASN A 13 3.47 3.82 -7.03
CA ASN A 13 3.87 4.46 -8.29
C ASN A 13 4.12 3.44 -9.41
N ILE A 14 4.03 2.15 -9.13
CA ILE A 14 4.32 1.08 -10.08
C ILE A 14 3.00 0.60 -10.68
N ALA A 15 2.78 0.90 -11.97
CA ALA A 15 1.65 0.31 -12.68
C ALA A 15 1.98 -1.14 -13.09
N PRO A 16 1.06 -2.10 -12.91
CA PRO A 16 1.25 -3.46 -13.40
C PRO A 16 1.59 -3.55 -14.89
N SER A 17 0.98 -2.68 -15.71
CA SER A 17 1.23 -2.61 -17.15
C SER A 17 2.61 -2.04 -17.53
N SER A 18 3.42 -1.58 -16.57
CA SER A 18 4.75 -1.00 -16.81
C SER A 18 5.89 -1.77 -16.16
N ALA A 19 5.61 -2.95 -15.60
CA ALA A 19 6.57 -3.75 -14.87
C ALA A 19 6.95 -5.02 -15.64
N LEU A 20 8.23 -5.38 -15.58
CA LEU A 20 8.74 -6.68 -16.02
C LEU A 20 9.35 -7.40 -14.82
N LEU A 21 8.94 -8.64 -14.61
CA LEU A 21 9.33 -9.47 -13.48
C LEU A 21 9.74 -10.84 -14.00
N HIS A 22 10.81 -11.40 -13.42
CA HIS A 22 11.12 -12.80 -13.65
C HIS A 22 10.08 -13.68 -12.93
N LYS A 23 9.59 -14.75 -13.58
CA LYS A 23 8.53 -15.63 -13.03
C LYS A 23 8.87 -16.19 -11.65
N SER A 24 10.15 -16.41 -11.35
CA SER A 24 10.60 -16.92 -10.05
C SER A 24 10.28 -16.00 -8.87
N ILE A 25 10.05 -14.70 -9.11
CA ILE A 25 9.64 -13.77 -8.04
C ILE A 25 8.34 -14.24 -7.41
N PHE A 26 7.36 -14.65 -8.21
CA PHE A 26 6.06 -15.14 -7.73
C PHE A 26 6.19 -16.42 -6.91
N ALA A 27 7.15 -17.30 -7.21
CA ALA A 27 7.40 -18.49 -6.41
C ALA A 27 7.87 -18.16 -4.98
N SER A 28 8.51 -17.00 -4.76
CA SER A 28 9.01 -16.58 -3.44
C SER A 28 8.10 -15.60 -2.68
N ILE A 29 7.28 -14.84 -3.42
CA ILE A 29 6.45 -13.75 -2.89
C ILE A 29 4.96 -14.12 -2.85
N GLY A 30 4.52 -15.06 -3.70
CA GLY A 30 3.11 -15.33 -3.96
C GLY A 30 2.54 -14.44 -5.08
N LEU A 31 1.27 -14.67 -5.40
CA LEU A 31 0.52 -13.92 -6.41
C LEU A 31 -0.17 -12.70 -5.78
N PHE A 32 -1.10 -12.09 -6.52
CA PHE A 32 -2.02 -11.08 -5.97
C PHE A 32 -2.86 -11.67 -4.85
N ASP A 33 -3.27 -10.82 -3.91
CA ASP A 33 -4.22 -11.20 -2.87
C ASP A 33 -5.64 -10.99 -3.40
N GLU A 34 -6.28 -12.08 -3.83
CA GLU A 34 -7.63 -12.04 -4.41
C GLU A 34 -8.73 -11.67 -3.40
N SER A 35 -8.40 -11.55 -2.10
CA SER A 35 -9.31 -11.00 -1.09
C SER A 35 -9.40 -9.48 -1.10
N LEU A 36 -8.54 -8.79 -1.89
CA LEU A 36 -8.53 -7.34 -2.03
C LEU A 36 -9.26 -6.92 -3.31
N ASP A 37 -10.41 -6.25 -3.14
CA ASP A 37 -11.13 -5.64 -4.26
C ASP A 37 -10.37 -4.46 -4.90
N VAL A 38 -9.51 -3.81 -4.11
CA VAL A 38 -8.66 -2.68 -4.52
C VAL A 38 -7.33 -2.70 -3.77
N CYS A 39 -6.31 -2.04 -4.33
CA CYS A 39 -4.94 -2.00 -3.79
C CYS A 39 -4.23 -3.37 -3.74
N GLU A 40 -4.70 -4.32 -4.54
CA GLU A 40 -4.08 -5.62 -4.78
C GLU A 40 -2.67 -5.48 -5.38
N ASP A 41 -2.49 -4.49 -6.25
CA ASP A 41 -1.21 -4.12 -6.82
C ASP A 41 -0.26 -3.55 -5.76
N TYR A 42 -0.74 -2.63 -4.92
CA TYR A 42 0.00 -2.05 -3.81
C TYR A 42 0.50 -3.12 -2.82
N ASP A 43 -0.34 -4.09 -2.45
CA ASP A 43 0.07 -5.25 -1.64
C ASP A 43 1.19 -6.05 -2.30
N LEU A 44 1.04 -6.39 -3.58
CA LEU A 44 2.05 -7.14 -4.31
C LEU A 44 3.38 -6.38 -4.38
N TRP A 45 3.36 -5.10 -4.74
CA TRP A 45 4.57 -4.31 -4.90
C TRP A 45 5.33 -4.13 -3.60
N LEU A 46 4.63 -3.88 -2.47
CA LEU A 46 5.27 -3.80 -1.16
C LEU A 46 5.94 -5.12 -0.77
N ARG A 47 5.26 -6.26 -0.99
CA ARG A 47 5.87 -7.58 -0.74
C ARG A 47 7.11 -7.82 -1.60
N ILE A 48 7.07 -7.45 -2.88
CA ILE A 48 8.23 -7.57 -3.78
C ILE A 48 9.39 -6.69 -3.29
N MET A 49 9.14 -5.41 -3.00
CA MET A 49 10.17 -4.45 -2.55
C MET A 49 10.76 -4.77 -1.17
N ILE A 50 10.07 -5.56 -0.34
CA ILE A 50 10.62 -6.05 0.93
C ILE A 50 11.83 -6.96 0.67
N LYS A 51 11.73 -7.88 -0.30
CA LYS A 51 12.77 -8.90 -0.57
C LYS A 51 13.64 -8.63 -1.80
N ASN A 52 13.23 -7.75 -2.70
CA ASN A 52 13.89 -7.54 -3.99
C ASN A 52 14.19 -6.06 -4.21
N LYS A 53 15.26 -5.80 -4.98
CA LYS A 53 15.53 -4.47 -5.53
C LYS A 53 14.71 -4.29 -6.81
N ILE A 54 14.11 -3.12 -6.97
CA ILE A 54 13.44 -2.72 -8.20
C ILE A 54 14.30 -1.64 -8.86
N ALA A 55 14.50 -1.76 -10.17
CA ALA A 55 15.19 -0.75 -10.98
C ALA A 55 14.19 -0.05 -11.90
N LEU A 56 14.38 1.25 -12.09
CA LEU A 56 13.61 2.05 -13.05
C LEU A 56 14.38 2.13 -14.36
N VAL A 57 13.71 1.80 -15.47
CA VAL A 57 14.19 2.14 -16.81
C VAL A 57 13.70 3.55 -17.11
N ASP A 58 14.60 4.53 -17.04
CA ASP A 58 14.28 5.95 -17.24
C ASP A 58 14.08 6.28 -18.73
N LYS A 59 13.03 5.69 -19.31
CA LYS A 59 12.60 5.87 -20.70
C LYS A 59 11.08 5.87 -20.76
N LYS A 60 10.53 6.73 -21.62
CA LYS A 60 9.08 6.80 -21.89
C LYS A 60 8.66 5.62 -22.77
N LEU A 61 8.33 4.48 -22.14
CA LEU A 61 8.01 3.22 -22.83
C LEU A 61 6.52 2.85 -22.82
N ILE A 62 5.69 3.60 -22.10
CA ILE A 62 4.26 3.30 -21.96
C ILE A 62 3.41 4.52 -22.34
N ARG A 63 2.20 4.25 -22.84
CA ARG A 63 1.11 5.23 -22.93
C ARG A 63 0.02 4.77 -21.96
N LYS A 64 -0.22 5.55 -20.91
CA LYS A 64 -1.24 5.25 -19.90
C LYS A 64 -2.54 5.94 -20.28
N TYR A 65 -3.64 5.19 -20.27
CA TYR A 65 -5.00 5.71 -20.38
C TYR A 65 -5.61 5.73 -18.97
N ALA A 66 -6.14 6.88 -18.52
CA ALA A 66 -6.67 7.09 -17.17
C ALA A 66 -7.76 8.18 -17.20
N GLY A 67 -8.57 8.27 -16.14
CA GLY A 67 -9.60 9.31 -15.98
C GLY A 67 -11.01 8.91 -16.43
N HIS A 68 -11.27 7.61 -16.64
CA HIS A 68 -12.62 7.12 -16.90
C HIS A 68 -13.47 7.17 -15.61
N GLU A 69 -14.77 7.43 -15.74
CA GLU A 69 -15.70 7.57 -14.61
C GLU A 69 -15.76 6.31 -13.73
N ASP A 70 -15.53 5.13 -14.32
CA ASP A 70 -15.50 3.84 -13.62
C ASP A 70 -14.22 3.59 -12.79
N GLN A 71 -13.34 4.59 -12.65
CA GLN A 71 -12.12 4.42 -11.86
C GLN A 71 -12.42 4.15 -10.38
N LEU A 72 -11.88 3.04 -9.89
CA LEU A 72 -12.09 2.53 -8.52
C LEU A 72 -11.73 3.57 -7.43
N SER A 73 -10.83 4.51 -7.70
CA SER A 73 -10.50 5.61 -6.79
C SER A 73 -11.67 6.53 -6.45
N PHE A 74 -12.68 6.63 -7.33
CA PHE A 74 -13.91 7.39 -7.08
C PHE A 74 -15.01 6.53 -6.45
N LYS A 75 -14.89 5.20 -6.54
CA LYS A 75 -15.92 4.25 -6.09
C LYS A 75 -15.89 3.98 -4.58
N TYR A 76 -14.73 4.08 -3.93
CA TYR A 76 -14.57 3.72 -2.52
C TYR A 76 -14.21 4.94 -1.65
N TRP A 77 -15.02 5.17 -0.59
CA TRP A 77 -14.66 6.12 0.45
C TRP A 77 -13.39 5.67 1.18
N GLY A 78 -12.42 6.58 1.30
CA GLY A 78 -11.20 6.34 2.06
C GLY A 78 -10.36 5.18 1.50
N MET A 79 -9.77 5.35 0.32
CA MET A 79 -8.85 4.35 -0.28
C MET A 79 -7.71 3.94 0.67
N ASP A 80 -7.33 4.83 1.60
CA ASP A 80 -6.34 4.53 2.63
C ASP A 80 -6.75 3.42 3.60
N ARG A 81 -8.05 3.06 3.71
CA ARG A 81 -8.49 1.91 4.50
C ARG A 81 -7.91 0.59 3.98
N PHE A 82 -7.89 0.43 2.66
CA PHE A 82 -7.30 -0.75 2.01
C PHE A 82 -5.78 -0.75 2.14
N ARG A 83 -5.14 0.41 2.01
CA ARG A 83 -3.69 0.54 2.23
C ARG A 83 -3.29 0.23 3.67
N VAL A 84 -4.09 0.68 4.63
CA VAL A 84 -3.92 0.36 6.06
C VAL A 84 -3.95 -1.15 6.26
N PHE A 85 -4.96 -1.84 5.71
CA PHE A 85 -5.06 -3.30 5.82
C PHE A 85 -3.80 -4.00 5.31
N THR A 86 -3.30 -3.62 4.12
CA THR A 86 -2.05 -4.14 3.56
C THR A 86 -0.86 -3.90 4.51
N LEU A 87 -0.72 -2.68 5.05
CA LEU A 87 0.38 -2.33 5.94
C LEU A 87 0.32 -3.09 7.28
N GLU A 88 -0.87 -3.26 7.86
CA GLU A 88 -1.09 -4.09 9.06
C GLU A 88 -0.74 -5.56 8.80
N LYS A 89 -1.18 -6.10 7.67
CA LYS A 89 -0.85 -7.46 7.23
C LYS A 89 0.66 -7.68 7.09
N LEU A 90 1.40 -6.68 6.60
CA LEU A 90 2.86 -6.72 6.54
C LEU A 90 3.48 -6.73 7.95
N LEU A 91 2.98 -5.93 8.89
CA LEU A 91 3.46 -5.92 10.27
C LEU A 91 3.17 -7.22 11.04
N LYS A 92 2.04 -7.89 10.76
CA LYS A 92 1.76 -9.24 11.30
C LYS A 92 2.81 -10.26 10.86
N ASN A 93 3.41 -10.06 9.68
CA ASN A 93 4.47 -10.90 9.11
C ASN A 93 5.86 -10.24 9.18
N LYS A 94 6.12 -9.45 10.23
CA LYS A 94 7.34 -8.63 10.38
C LYS A 94 8.65 -9.43 10.41
N ASN A 95 8.61 -10.73 10.69
CA ASN A 95 9.81 -11.58 10.76
C ASN A 95 10.64 -11.62 9.47
N LYS A 96 10.04 -11.23 8.33
CA LYS A 96 10.70 -11.18 7.01
C LYS A 96 11.07 -9.74 6.59
N ILE A 97 10.90 -8.76 7.47
CA ILE A 97 11.05 -7.33 7.18
C ILE A 97 12.17 -6.78 8.07
N SER A 98 13.07 -5.96 7.52
CA SER A 98 14.10 -5.30 8.31
C SER A 98 13.50 -4.25 9.25
N ASP A 99 14.11 -4.03 10.41
CA ASP A 99 13.65 -3.04 11.40
C ASP A 99 13.46 -1.65 10.80
N LYS A 100 14.37 -1.23 9.91
CA LYS A 100 14.23 0.03 9.18
C LYS A 100 12.92 0.11 8.40
N LYS A 101 12.57 -0.94 7.64
CA LYS A 101 11.31 -0.99 6.87
C LYS A 101 10.09 -1.09 7.79
N ILE A 102 10.20 -1.81 8.90
CA ILE A 102 9.14 -1.86 9.94
C ILE A 102 8.84 -0.46 10.46
N GLN A 103 9.87 0.31 10.82
CA GLN A 103 9.69 1.69 11.31
C GLN A 103 9.07 2.60 10.25
N MET A 104 9.43 2.42 8.97
CA MET A 104 8.82 3.16 7.87
C MET A 104 7.33 2.81 7.73
N ILE A 105 6.97 1.52 7.74
CA ILE A 105 5.58 1.04 7.69
C ILE A 105 4.78 1.62 8.86
N LYS A 106 5.34 1.56 10.08
CA LYS A 106 4.69 2.08 11.27
C LYS A 106 4.39 3.59 11.16
N LYS A 107 5.38 4.37 10.71
CA LYS A 107 5.23 5.80 10.50
C LYS A 107 4.16 6.12 9.46
N GLU A 108 4.07 5.34 8.39
CA GLU A 108 3.04 5.55 7.37
C GLU A 108 1.64 5.14 7.87
N LEU A 109 1.52 4.06 8.64
CA LEU A 109 0.26 3.66 9.28
C LEU A 109 -0.29 4.77 10.18
N LEU A 110 0.54 5.34 11.06
CA LEU A 110 0.12 6.44 11.95
C LEU A 110 -0.43 7.65 11.18
N LYS A 111 0.22 8.02 10.07
CA LYS A 111 -0.30 9.09 9.19
C LYS A 111 -1.65 8.74 8.61
N LYS A 112 -1.81 7.50 8.11
CA LYS A 112 -3.07 7.05 7.49
C LYS A 112 -4.19 6.95 8.53
N TYR A 113 -3.93 6.44 9.72
CA TYR A 113 -4.91 6.47 10.83
C TYR A 113 -5.33 7.89 11.17
N THR A 114 -4.38 8.82 11.26
CA THR A 114 -4.70 10.24 11.54
C THR A 114 -5.61 10.84 10.47
N LEU A 115 -5.37 10.53 9.19
CA LEU A 115 -6.21 11.01 8.09
C LEU A 115 -7.59 10.36 8.08
N LEU A 116 -7.67 9.06 8.32
CA LEU A 116 -8.93 8.32 8.37
C LEU A 116 -9.78 8.74 9.56
N LEU A 117 -9.17 8.94 10.73
CA LEU A 117 -9.83 9.47 11.93
C LEU A 117 -10.41 10.86 11.66
N LYS A 118 -9.64 11.78 11.07
CA LYS A 118 -10.15 13.10 10.68
C LYS A 118 -11.34 13.01 9.73
N GLY A 119 -11.29 12.09 8.77
CA GLY A 119 -12.40 11.81 7.86
C GLY A 119 -13.62 11.25 8.58
N ALA A 120 -13.43 10.31 9.51
CA ALA A 120 -14.49 9.71 10.31
C ALA A 120 -15.18 10.74 11.20
N VAL A 121 -14.42 11.58 11.91
CA VAL A 121 -14.95 12.70 12.72
C VAL A 121 -15.74 13.68 11.87
N LYS A 122 -15.22 14.07 10.71
CA LYS A 122 -15.90 15.01 9.79
C LYS A 122 -17.25 14.48 9.29
N HIS A 123 -17.40 13.17 9.20
CA HIS A 123 -18.59 12.50 8.68
C HIS A 123 -19.40 11.76 9.77
N GLU A 124 -19.13 12.04 11.05
CA GLU A 124 -19.86 11.49 12.21
C GLU A 124 -19.93 9.95 12.21
N ARG A 125 -18.82 9.29 11.85
CA ARG A 125 -18.71 7.83 11.82
C ARG A 125 -18.13 7.30 13.13
N GLU A 126 -18.97 7.13 14.15
CA GLU A 126 -18.55 6.74 15.50
C GLU A 126 -17.74 5.43 15.53
N GLU A 127 -18.18 4.39 14.83
CA GLU A 127 -17.45 3.10 14.75
C GLU A 127 -16.04 3.25 14.17
N ASP A 128 -15.89 4.03 13.09
CA ASP A 128 -14.58 4.27 12.46
C ASP A 128 -13.67 5.10 13.39
N ILE A 129 -14.23 6.03 14.16
CA ILE A 129 -13.49 6.84 15.15
C ILE A 129 -12.88 5.92 16.22
N GLU A 130 -13.69 5.09 16.86
CA GLU A 130 -13.24 4.16 17.91
C GLU A 130 -12.14 3.22 17.39
N ILE A 131 -12.31 2.69 16.17
CA ILE A 131 -11.33 1.82 15.52
C ILE A 131 -9.98 2.53 15.36
N TYR A 132 -9.96 3.75 14.80
CA TYR A 132 -8.69 4.44 14.52
C TYR A 132 -8.04 5.02 15.78
N GLU A 133 -8.81 5.44 16.79
CA GLU A 133 -8.26 5.83 18.09
C GLU A 133 -7.61 4.65 18.80
N GLY A 134 -8.29 3.49 18.85
CA GLY A 134 -7.74 2.27 19.41
C GLY A 134 -6.45 1.84 18.71
N LYS A 135 -6.44 1.83 17.37
CA LYS A 135 -5.24 1.50 16.58
C LYS A 135 -4.09 2.48 16.80
N MET A 136 -4.36 3.76 17.04
CA MET A 136 -3.31 4.74 17.33
C MET A 136 -2.74 4.58 18.74
N ALA A 137 -3.53 4.11 19.71
CA ALA A 137 -3.06 3.86 21.08
C ALA A 137 -2.12 2.65 21.20
N GLU A 138 -2.15 1.71 20.25
CA GLU A 138 -1.29 0.52 20.22
C GLU A 138 0.14 0.77 19.71
N PHE A 139 0.44 2.00 19.25
CA PHE A 139 1.70 2.34 18.59
C PHE A 139 2.75 2.97 19.51
#